data_AF-Q32NB8-F1
#
_entry.id   AF-Q32NB8-F1
#
_cell.length_a   1.000
_cell.length_b   1.000
_cell.length_c   1.000
_cell.angle_alpha   90.00
_cell.angle_beta   90.00
_cell.angle_gamma   90.00
#
_symmetry.space_group_name_H-M   'P 1'
#
loop_
_entity.id
_entity.type
_entity.pdbx_description
1 polymer ?
#
loop_
_entity_poly.entity_id
_entity_poly.type
_entity_poly.pdbx_seq_one_letter_code
_entity_poly.pdbx_strand_id
1 'polypeptide(L)'
;MAVAAAAAAGPVFWRRLLGLLPGRPGLAALLGRLSDRLGRNRDRQRRRSPWLLLAPLLSPAVPQVTSPPCCLCPEGVHRFQWIRNLVPEFGVSSSHVRVLSSPAEFFELMKGQIRVAKRRVVMASLYLGTGPLEQELVDCLESTLEKSLQAKFPSNLKVSILLDFTRGSRGRKNSRTMLLPLLRRFPEQVRVSLFHTPHLRGLLRLLIPERFNETIGLQHIKVYLFDNSVILSGANLSDSYFTNRQDRYVFLQDCAEIADFFTELVDAVGDVSLQLQGDDTVQVVDGMVHPYKGDRAEYCKAANKRVMDVINSARTRQQMLHAQTFHSNSLLTQEDAAAAGDRRPAPDTWIYPLIQMKPFEIQIDEIVTETLLTEAERGAKVYLTTGYFNLTQAYMDLVLGTRAEYQILLASPEVNGFFGAKGVAGAIPAAYVHIERQFFSEVCSLGQQERVQLQEYWRRGWTFHAKGLWLYLAGSSLPCLTLIGSPNFGYRSVHRDLEAQIAIVTENQALQQQLHQEQEQLYLRSGVVSSATFEQPSRQVKLWVKMVTPLIKNFF
;
A
#
# COMPACT_ATOMS: atom_id res chain seq x y z
N MET A 1 -47.60 -1.96 -38.63
CA MET A 1 -47.82 -1.82 -37.16
C MET A 1 -47.36 -3.03 -36.33
N ALA A 2 -46.89 -4.15 -36.89
CA ALA A 2 -46.46 -5.33 -36.10
C ALA A 2 -45.00 -5.30 -35.59
N VAL A 3 -44.16 -4.34 -36.02
CA VAL A 3 -42.74 -4.29 -35.61
C VAL A 3 -42.52 -3.53 -34.28
N ALA A 4 -43.52 -2.78 -33.80
CA ALA A 4 -43.43 -2.06 -32.53
C ALA A 4 -43.74 -2.94 -31.30
N ALA A 5 -44.44 -4.07 -31.47
CA ALA A 5 -44.85 -4.92 -30.34
C ALA A 5 -43.73 -5.82 -29.78
N ALA A 6 -42.70 -6.13 -30.57
CA ALA A 6 -41.56 -6.92 -30.10
C ALA A 6 -40.54 -6.10 -29.27
N ALA A 7 -40.62 -4.77 -29.30
CA ALA A 7 -39.66 -3.88 -28.64
C ALA A 7 -39.85 -3.76 -27.11
N ALA A 8 -41.00 -4.18 -26.58
CA ALA A 8 -41.32 -4.04 -25.15
C ALA A 8 -41.03 -5.29 -24.30
N ALA A 9 -40.74 -6.45 -24.90
CA ALA A 9 -40.64 -7.71 -24.14
C ALA A 9 -39.24 -7.94 -23.50
N GLY A 10 -38.18 -7.38 -24.07
CA GLY A 10 -36.80 -7.58 -23.58
C GLY A 10 -36.54 -6.99 -22.19
N PRO A 11 -36.89 -5.72 -21.90
CA PRO A 11 -36.61 -5.10 -20.60
C PRO A 11 -37.50 -5.62 -19.46
N VAL A 12 -38.71 -6.09 -19.79
CA VAL A 12 -39.70 -6.53 -18.78
C VAL A 12 -39.35 -7.91 -18.22
N PHE A 13 -38.79 -8.81 -19.05
CA PHE A 13 -38.37 -10.14 -18.59
C PHE A 13 -37.19 -10.05 -17.59
N TRP A 14 -36.20 -9.19 -17.85
CA TRP A 14 -35.06 -9.00 -16.96
C TRP A 14 -35.40 -8.24 -15.67
N ARG A 15 -36.34 -7.28 -15.72
CA ARG A 15 -36.86 -6.62 -14.50
C ARG A 15 -37.64 -7.59 -13.60
N ARG A 16 -38.39 -8.54 -14.16
CA ARG A 16 -39.06 -9.59 -13.36
C ARG A 16 -38.07 -10.54 -12.69
N LEU A 17 -36.94 -10.85 -13.33
CA LEU A 17 -35.90 -11.70 -12.72
C LEU A 17 -35.21 -11.01 -11.53
N LEU A 18 -35.01 -9.68 -11.59
CA LEU A 18 -34.46 -8.89 -10.49
C LEU A 18 -35.40 -8.77 -9.29
N GLY A 19 -36.72 -8.85 -9.51
CA GLY A 19 -37.71 -8.84 -8.42
C GLY A 19 -37.87 -10.18 -7.69
N LEU A 20 -37.38 -11.28 -8.26
CA LEU A 20 -37.59 -12.65 -7.73
C LEU A 20 -36.39 -13.23 -6.97
N LEU A 21 -35.27 -12.50 -6.84
CA LEU A 21 -34.06 -13.02 -6.20
C LEU A 21 -33.52 -12.06 -5.12
N PRO A 22 -33.84 -12.30 -3.84
CA PRO A 22 -33.29 -11.50 -2.74
C PRO A 22 -31.79 -11.76 -2.55
N GLY A 23 -31.00 -10.68 -2.46
CA GLY A 23 -29.74 -10.67 -1.70
C GLY A 23 -28.47 -11.25 -2.32
N ARG A 24 -28.22 -11.15 -3.64
CA ARG A 24 -26.92 -11.58 -4.24
C ARG A 24 -26.24 -10.49 -5.10
N PRO A 25 -25.48 -9.54 -4.52
CA PRO A 25 -24.77 -8.50 -5.28
C PRO A 25 -23.75 -9.07 -6.28
N GLY A 26 -23.07 -10.18 -5.95
CA GLY A 26 -22.14 -10.84 -6.89
C GLY A 26 -22.81 -11.34 -8.17
N LEU A 27 -24.08 -11.78 -8.10
CA LEU A 27 -24.86 -12.19 -9.27
C LEU A 27 -25.36 -10.97 -10.07
N ALA A 28 -25.70 -9.87 -9.38
CA ALA A 28 -26.05 -8.61 -10.02
C ALA A 28 -24.85 -7.97 -10.76
N ALA A 29 -23.63 -8.10 -10.22
CA ALA A 29 -22.40 -7.70 -10.88
C ALA A 29 -22.09 -8.58 -12.10
N LEU A 30 -22.30 -9.90 -12.00
CA LEU A 30 -22.12 -10.84 -13.11
C LEU A 30 -23.18 -10.64 -14.23
N LEU A 31 -24.46 -10.54 -13.88
CA LEU A 31 -25.55 -10.26 -14.82
C LEU A 31 -25.42 -8.85 -15.41
N GLY A 32 -24.93 -7.90 -14.62
CA GLY A 32 -24.58 -6.58 -15.09
C GLY A 32 -23.51 -6.60 -16.18
N ARG A 33 -22.43 -7.38 -15.98
CA ARG A 33 -21.38 -7.62 -16.98
C ARG A 33 -21.92 -8.26 -18.25
N LEU A 34 -22.93 -9.15 -18.15
CA LEU A 34 -23.57 -9.81 -19.30
C LEU A 34 -24.54 -8.89 -20.06
N SER A 35 -25.35 -8.09 -19.34
CA SER A 35 -26.36 -7.20 -19.93
C SER A 35 -25.73 -6.10 -20.80
N ASP A 36 -24.65 -5.47 -20.33
CA ASP A 36 -23.96 -4.42 -21.11
C ASP A 36 -23.22 -4.99 -22.33
N ARG A 37 -22.72 -6.23 -22.26
CA ARG A 37 -22.12 -6.92 -23.42
C ARG A 37 -23.17 -7.27 -24.48
N LEU A 38 -24.39 -7.64 -24.08
CA LEU A 38 -25.49 -7.89 -25.00
C LEU A 38 -26.05 -6.59 -25.60
N GLY A 39 -26.15 -5.52 -24.79
CA GLY A 39 -26.60 -4.20 -25.25
C GLY A 39 -25.64 -3.54 -26.25
N ARG A 40 -24.33 -3.73 -26.10
CA ARG A 40 -23.31 -3.14 -26.99
C ARG A 40 -22.98 -3.98 -28.23
N ASN A 41 -23.44 -5.24 -28.32
CA ASN A 41 -23.20 -6.12 -29.46
C ASN A 41 -24.06 -5.82 -30.71
N ARG A 42 -24.91 -4.78 -30.68
CA ARG A 42 -25.65 -4.36 -31.88
C ARG A 42 -24.83 -3.49 -32.84
N ASP A 43 -23.71 -2.93 -32.39
CA ASP A 43 -22.79 -2.23 -33.26
C ASP A 43 -21.42 -2.92 -33.27
N ARG A 44 -20.90 -3.14 -34.48
CA ARG A 44 -19.56 -3.67 -34.83
C ARG A 44 -19.47 -5.17 -35.08
N GLN A 45 -20.02 -5.53 -36.24
CA GLN A 45 -19.61 -6.68 -37.05
C GLN A 45 -18.21 -6.40 -37.65
N ARG A 46 -17.11 -6.65 -36.92
CA ARG A 46 -15.76 -6.76 -37.52
C ARG A 46 -14.80 -7.53 -36.59
N ARG A 47 -14.40 -8.72 -37.06
CA ARG A 47 -13.27 -9.58 -36.63
C ARG A 47 -12.83 -9.44 -35.16
N ARG A 48 -13.43 -10.23 -34.26
CA ARG A 48 -12.79 -10.61 -32.99
C ARG A 48 -12.23 -12.02 -33.11
N SER A 49 -10.98 -12.20 -32.69
CA SER A 49 -10.46 -13.55 -32.43
C SER A 49 -11.14 -14.10 -31.17
N PRO A 50 -11.45 -15.40 -31.13
CA PRO A 50 -12.23 -16.01 -30.03
C PRO A 50 -11.51 -15.99 -28.67
N TRP A 51 -10.24 -15.61 -28.60
CA TRP A 51 -9.46 -15.53 -27.36
C TRP A 51 -9.95 -14.42 -26.40
N LEU A 52 -10.51 -13.32 -26.91
CA LEU A 52 -11.01 -12.20 -26.07
C LEU A 52 -12.35 -12.50 -25.39
N LEU A 53 -13.10 -13.50 -25.84
CA LEU A 53 -14.35 -13.92 -25.18
C LEU A 53 -14.10 -14.77 -23.94
N LEU A 54 -12.94 -15.42 -23.85
CA LEU A 54 -12.56 -16.32 -22.77
C LEU A 54 -11.72 -15.66 -21.66
N ALA A 55 -11.31 -14.40 -21.81
CA ALA A 55 -10.47 -13.72 -20.81
C ALA A 55 -11.03 -13.78 -19.36
N PRO A 56 -12.35 -13.63 -19.10
CA PRO A 56 -12.89 -13.77 -17.74
C PRO A 56 -12.94 -15.23 -17.22
N LEU A 57 -12.77 -16.22 -18.09
CA LEU A 57 -12.73 -17.65 -17.72
C LEU A 57 -11.30 -18.16 -17.49
N LEU A 58 -10.28 -17.39 -17.88
CA LEU A 58 -8.86 -17.78 -17.77
C LEU A 58 -8.12 -17.08 -16.62
N SER A 59 -8.69 -16.04 -16.01
CA SER A 59 -8.15 -15.50 -14.76
C SER A 59 -8.40 -16.52 -13.63
N PRO A 60 -7.39 -16.84 -12.79
CA PRO A 60 -7.61 -17.69 -11.64
C PRO A 60 -8.73 -17.09 -10.78
N ALA A 61 -9.65 -17.94 -10.33
CA ALA A 61 -10.74 -17.51 -9.47
C ALA A 61 -10.16 -16.86 -8.20
N VAL A 62 -10.35 -15.55 -8.06
CA VAL A 62 -10.15 -14.83 -6.79
C VAL A 62 -10.99 -15.56 -5.73
N PRO A 63 -10.45 -15.88 -4.54
CA PRO A 63 -11.26 -16.45 -3.48
C PRO A 63 -12.44 -15.50 -3.22
N GLN A 64 -13.65 -15.97 -3.50
CA GLN A 64 -14.85 -15.22 -3.15
C GLN A 64 -14.95 -15.20 -1.63
N VAL A 65 -14.46 -14.12 -1.02
CA VAL A 65 -14.82 -13.77 0.36
C VAL A 65 -16.25 -13.23 0.29
N THR A 66 -17.23 -14.13 0.20
CA THR A 66 -18.64 -13.74 0.26
C THR A 66 -18.97 -13.34 1.69
N SER A 67 -19.07 -12.05 1.97
CA SER A 67 -20.01 -11.61 3.01
C SER A 67 -21.41 -11.57 2.38
N PRO A 68 -22.42 -12.23 2.97
CA PRO A 68 -23.79 -12.00 2.55
C PRO A 68 -24.14 -10.51 2.77
N PRO A 69 -24.93 -9.88 1.90
CA PRO A 69 -25.51 -8.58 2.21
C PRO A 69 -26.43 -8.78 3.42
N CYS A 70 -25.95 -8.41 4.60
CA CYS A 70 -26.80 -8.41 5.78
C CYS A 70 -27.74 -7.21 5.63
N CYS A 71 -28.97 -7.45 5.20
CA CYS A 71 -30.07 -6.49 5.37
C CYS A 71 -30.40 -6.24 6.86
N LEU A 72 -29.69 -6.92 7.75
CA LEU A 72 -29.71 -6.81 9.20
C LEU A 72 -28.34 -6.38 9.75
N CYS A 73 -27.57 -5.54 9.03
CA CYS A 73 -26.47 -4.82 9.67
C CYS A 73 -27.09 -3.99 10.80
N PRO A 74 -26.80 -4.27 12.09
CA PRO A 74 -27.26 -3.43 13.17
C PRO A 74 -26.78 -2.00 12.90
N GLU A 75 -27.52 -1.00 13.37
CA GLU A 75 -27.07 0.40 13.38
C GLU A 75 -25.61 0.46 13.89
N GLY A 76 -24.70 1.06 13.11
CA GLY A 76 -23.29 1.22 13.47
C GLY A 76 -22.27 0.28 12.79
N VAL A 77 -22.63 -0.43 11.70
CA VAL A 77 -21.69 -1.31 10.99
C VAL A 77 -21.34 -0.78 9.59
N HIS A 78 -20.07 -0.40 9.38
CA HIS A 78 -19.58 0.09 8.10
C HIS A 78 -19.42 -1.04 7.05
N ARG A 79 -19.53 -0.71 5.75
CA ARG A 79 -19.57 -1.67 4.62
C ARG A 79 -18.32 -2.55 4.46
N PHE A 80 -17.16 -2.11 4.96
CA PHE A 80 -15.85 -2.73 4.71
C PHE A 80 -15.41 -3.71 5.80
N GLN A 81 -16.26 -4.02 6.77
CA GLN A 81 -15.96 -4.95 7.87
C GLN A 81 -15.49 -6.34 7.41
N TRP A 82 -15.77 -6.74 6.17
CA TRP A 82 -15.30 -8.03 5.64
C TRP A 82 -13.77 -8.15 5.64
N ILE A 83 -13.04 -7.04 5.65
CA ILE A 83 -11.57 -7.01 5.72
C ILE A 83 -11.08 -7.64 7.03
N ARG A 84 -11.83 -7.51 8.13
CA ARG A 84 -11.48 -8.09 9.44
C ARG A 84 -11.40 -9.62 9.46
N ASN A 85 -11.97 -10.27 8.44
CA ASN A 85 -11.85 -11.72 8.27
C ASN A 85 -10.41 -12.13 7.91
N LEU A 86 -9.63 -11.21 7.33
CA LEU A 86 -8.26 -11.45 6.86
C LEU A 86 -7.22 -10.91 7.84
N VAL A 87 -7.51 -9.81 8.55
CA VAL A 87 -6.55 -9.05 9.39
C VAL A 87 -7.22 -8.49 10.63
N PRO A 88 -6.45 -8.06 11.66
CA PRO A 88 -7.03 -7.30 12.77
C PRO A 88 -7.75 -6.02 12.30
N GLU A 89 -8.83 -5.66 13.00
CA GLU A 89 -9.61 -4.44 12.83
C GLU A 89 -9.41 -3.56 14.06
N PHE A 90 -8.67 -2.47 13.92
CA PHE A 90 -8.42 -1.53 15.02
C PHE A 90 -9.41 -0.37 14.94
N GLY A 91 -10.26 -0.22 15.94
CA GLY A 91 -11.13 0.95 16.08
C GLY A 91 -10.38 2.09 16.77
N VAL A 92 -10.36 3.27 16.16
CA VAL A 92 -9.74 4.48 16.71
C VAL A 92 -10.68 5.69 16.57
N SER A 93 -10.45 6.72 17.38
CA SER A 93 -11.07 8.03 17.14
C SER A 93 -10.31 8.76 16.05
N SER A 94 -11.03 9.31 15.08
CA SER A 94 -10.53 10.12 13.96
C SER A 94 -9.67 11.30 14.39
N SER A 95 -9.85 11.82 15.62
CA SER A 95 -9.00 12.86 16.21
C SER A 95 -7.54 12.45 16.37
N HIS A 96 -7.27 11.13 16.37
CA HIS A 96 -5.92 10.56 16.45
C HIS A 96 -5.32 10.29 15.07
N VAL A 97 -6.06 10.53 13.98
CA VAL A 97 -5.59 10.34 12.61
C VAL A 97 -5.37 11.69 11.96
N ARG A 98 -4.14 11.97 11.55
CA ARG A 98 -3.76 13.19 10.86
C ARG A 98 -3.08 12.88 9.54
N VAL A 99 -3.57 13.50 8.47
CA VAL A 99 -2.92 13.45 7.15
C VAL A 99 -1.86 14.55 7.08
N LEU A 100 -0.63 14.20 6.70
CA LEU A 100 0.44 15.20 6.51
C LEU A 100 0.57 15.56 5.04
N SER A 101 0.87 16.83 4.79
CA SER A 101 0.80 17.42 3.44
C SER A 101 2.14 17.46 2.71
N SER A 102 3.26 17.41 3.45
CA SER A 102 4.58 17.72 2.87
C SER A 102 5.73 16.89 3.45
N PRO A 103 6.81 16.71 2.67
CA PRO A 103 8.07 16.11 3.14
C PRO A 103 8.68 16.78 4.38
N ALA A 104 8.58 18.11 4.47
CA ALA A 104 9.10 18.86 5.60
C ALA A 104 8.30 18.59 6.88
N GLU A 105 6.97 18.55 6.78
CA GLU A 105 6.09 18.18 7.90
C GLU A 105 6.38 16.74 8.37
N PHE A 106 6.58 15.81 7.45
CA PHE A 106 6.99 14.44 7.74
C PHE A 106 8.31 14.38 8.52
N PHE A 107 9.33 15.11 8.07
CA PHE A 107 10.66 15.11 8.69
C PHE A 107 10.65 15.77 10.08
N GLU A 108 10.01 16.94 10.22
CA GLU A 108 9.93 17.63 11.51
C GLU A 108 9.09 16.89 12.53
N LEU A 109 7.96 16.29 12.11
CA LEU A 109 7.15 15.45 12.98
C LEU A 109 7.97 14.24 13.47
N MET A 110 8.69 13.57 12.57
CA MET A 110 9.54 12.44 12.92
C MET A 110 10.58 12.81 13.99
N LYS A 111 11.34 13.89 13.77
CA LYS A 111 12.32 14.38 14.77
C LYS A 111 11.63 14.77 16.08
N GLY A 112 10.47 15.43 16.01
CA GLY A 112 9.68 15.80 17.18
C GLY A 112 9.28 14.60 18.03
N GLN A 113 8.76 13.55 17.38
CA GLN A 113 8.36 12.31 18.05
C GLN A 113 9.55 11.53 18.62
N ILE A 114 10.70 11.50 17.93
CA ILE A 114 11.93 10.90 18.47
C ILE A 114 12.32 11.57 19.79
N ARG A 115 12.36 12.90 19.85
CA ARG A 115 12.82 13.63 21.05
C ARG A 115 11.96 13.39 22.29
N VAL A 116 10.69 13.03 22.12
CA VAL A 116 9.75 12.79 23.22
C VAL A 116 9.60 11.31 23.58
N ALA A 117 10.04 10.39 22.71
CA ALA A 117 9.92 8.96 22.93
C ALA A 117 10.61 8.49 24.22
N LYS A 118 9.98 7.55 24.93
CA LYS A 118 10.43 7.06 26.26
C LYS A 118 10.69 5.56 26.32
N ARG A 119 10.01 4.76 25.49
CA ARG A 119 10.07 3.29 25.54
C ARG A 119 10.56 2.69 24.24
N ARG A 120 10.06 3.13 23.09
CA ARG A 120 10.48 2.55 21.81
C ARG A 120 10.49 3.55 20.66
N VAL A 121 11.48 3.38 19.79
CA VAL A 121 11.49 3.93 18.44
C VAL A 121 11.67 2.75 17.48
N VAL A 122 10.74 2.58 16.55
CA VAL A 122 10.80 1.50 15.55
C VAL A 122 10.75 2.11 14.16
N MET A 123 11.74 1.83 13.32
CA MET A 123 11.86 2.42 11.99
C MET A 123 12.10 1.34 10.96
N ALA A 124 11.08 1.04 10.16
CA ALA A 124 11.23 0.26 8.94
C ALA A 124 11.31 1.19 7.74
N SER A 125 12.29 0.97 6.87
CA SER A 125 12.43 1.70 5.60
C SER A 125 13.20 0.86 4.59
N LEU A 126 13.17 1.23 3.30
CA LEU A 126 14.03 0.56 2.32
C LEU A 126 15.51 0.83 2.61
N TYR A 127 15.83 2.09 2.95
CA TYR A 127 17.17 2.55 3.26
C TYR A 127 17.12 3.86 4.06
N LEU A 128 18.23 4.16 4.73
CA LEU A 128 18.57 5.47 5.28
C LEU A 128 19.66 6.10 4.41
N GLY A 129 19.44 7.32 3.91
CA GLY A 129 20.45 8.07 3.18
C GLY A 129 21.63 8.48 4.07
N THR A 130 22.60 9.16 3.48
CA THR A 130 23.88 9.50 4.16
C THR A 130 24.24 10.97 4.03
N GLY A 131 23.25 11.81 3.73
CA GLY A 131 23.39 13.25 3.63
C GLY A 131 23.19 13.95 4.98
N PRO A 132 23.17 15.30 4.98
CA PRO A 132 23.07 16.09 6.20
C PRO A 132 21.74 15.90 6.95
N LEU A 133 20.61 15.81 6.25
CA LEU A 133 19.30 15.63 6.90
C LEU A 133 19.15 14.25 7.52
N GLU A 134 19.71 13.22 6.88
CA GLU A 134 19.76 11.87 7.46
C GLU A 134 20.68 11.83 8.68
N GLN A 135 21.80 12.58 8.66
CA GLN A 135 22.65 12.73 9.83
C GLN A 135 21.90 13.42 10.98
N GLU A 136 21.18 14.49 10.69
CA GLU A 136 20.36 15.18 11.70
C GLU A 136 19.34 14.24 12.36
N LEU A 137 18.73 13.33 11.58
CA LEU A 137 17.84 12.30 12.11
C LEU A 137 18.56 11.31 13.04
N VAL A 138 19.75 10.86 12.66
CA VAL A 138 20.58 9.95 13.48
C VAL A 138 21.05 10.65 14.76
N ASP A 139 21.48 11.91 14.68
CA ASP A 139 21.88 12.72 15.83
C ASP A 139 20.70 12.93 16.79
N CYS A 140 19.48 13.03 16.25
CA CYS A 140 18.25 13.09 17.03
C CYS A 140 18.01 11.78 17.81
N LEU A 141 18.26 10.62 17.20
CA LEU A 141 18.19 9.33 17.90
C LEU A 141 19.26 9.22 18.99
N GLU A 142 20.51 9.56 18.65
CA GLU A 142 21.65 9.51 19.58
C GLU A 142 21.42 10.39 20.81
N SER A 143 21.06 11.66 20.60
CA SER A 143 20.81 12.59 21.70
C SER A 143 19.62 12.17 22.59
N THR A 144 18.62 11.50 22.03
CA THR A 144 17.46 10.98 22.79
C THR A 144 17.85 9.75 23.61
N LEU A 145 18.60 8.81 23.02
CA LEU A 145 19.15 7.64 23.73
C LEU A 145 20.06 8.07 24.89
N GLU A 146 20.96 9.03 24.66
CA GLU A 146 21.85 9.56 25.69
C GLU A 146 21.06 10.18 26.86
N LYS A 147 20.06 11.01 26.57
CA LYS A 147 19.17 11.57 27.61
C LYS A 147 18.41 10.47 28.37
N SER A 148 17.94 9.44 27.66
CA SER A 148 17.23 8.31 28.30
C SER A 148 18.12 7.49 29.23
N LEU A 149 19.43 7.40 28.95
CA LEU A 149 20.39 6.69 29.81
C LEU A 149 20.79 7.51 31.04
N GLN A 150 20.76 8.84 30.94
CA GLN A 150 21.04 9.74 32.07
C GLN A 150 19.86 9.83 33.06
N ALA A 151 18.63 9.62 32.60
CA ALA A 151 17.46 9.55 33.48
C ALA A 151 17.55 8.34 34.42
N LYS A 152 17.29 8.52 35.72
CA LYS A 152 17.41 7.46 36.73
C LYS A 152 16.64 6.19 36.35
N PHE A 153 17.28 5.06 36.66
CA PHE A 153 16.97 3.63 36.45
C PHE A 153 15.51 3.20 36.13
N PRO A 154 15.32 2.19 35.22
CA PRO A 154 16.17 1.81 34.09
C PRO A 154 15.80 2.59 32.82
N SER A 155 16.79 2.82 31.94
CA SER A 155 16.56 3.39 30.62
C SER A 155 15.69 2.44 29.79
N ASN A 156 14.44 2.84 29.53
CA ASN A 156 13.49 1.97 28.83
C ASN A 156 13.51 2.16 27.31
N LEU A 157 14.19 3.19 26.78
CA LEU A 157 14.18 3.47 25.35
C LEU A 157 14.97 2.44 24.55
N LYS A 158 14.28 1.70 23.70
CA LYS A 158 14.85 0.79 22.69
C LYS A 158 14.63 1.35 21.29
N VAL A 159 15.61 1.18 20.41
CA VAL A 159 15.55 1.61 19.01
C VAL A 159 15.72 0.38 18.12
N SER A 160 14.70 0.05 17.32
CA SER A 160 14.73 -1.06 16.35
C SER A 160 14.64 -0.50 14.94
N ILE A 161 15.65 -0.74 14.11
CA ILE A 161 15.71 -0.26 12.73
C ILE A 161 15.75 -1.45 11.78
N LEU A 162 14.81 -1.52 10.84
CA LEU A 162 14.75 -2.53 9.79
C LEU A 162 14.96 -1.89 8.42
N LEU A 163 16.02 -2.30 7.74
CA LEU A 163 16.35 -1.86 6.39
C LEU A 163 16.47 -3.03 5.42
N ASP A 164 16.50 -2.75 4.12
CA ASP A 164 16.94 -3.73 3.13
C ASP A 164 18.47 -3.84 3.10
N PHE A 165 19.00 -5.07 3.08
CA PHE A 165 20.42 -5.35 3.08
C PHE A 165 21.12 -4.80 1.82
N THR A 166 20.53 -5.00 0.65
CA THR A 166 21.15 -4.59 -0.62
C THR A 166 21.16 -3.08 -0.76
N ARG A 167 20.02 -2.43 -0.48
CA ARG A 167 19.91 -0.96 -0.55
C ARG A 167 20.66 -0.27 0.58
N GLY A 168 20.67 -0.85 1.77
CA GLY A 168 21.36 -0.35 2.95
C GLY A 168 22.88 -0.52 2.94
N SER A 169 23.43 -1.34 2.02
CA SER A 169 24.86 -1.62 1.89
C SER A 169 25.53 -1.05 0.63
N ARG A 170 24.85 -0.19 -0.14
CA ARG A 170 25.39 0.30 -1.43
C ARG A 170 26.64 1.18 -1.26
N GLY A 171 27.75 0.77 -1.86
CA GLY A 171 29.00 1.55 -1.82
C GLY A 171 29.60 1.66 -0.42
N ARG A 172 30.64 2.50 -0.27
CA ARG A 172 31.41 2.60 0.97
C ARG A 172 30.68 3.35 2.09
N LYS A 173 30.01 4.46 1.77
CA LYS A 173 29.15 5.20 2.70
C LYS A 173 27.70 4.86 2.38
N ASN A 174 27.03 4.21 3.32
CA ASN A 174 25.69 3.66 3.16
C ASN A 174 24.93 3.69 4.50
N SER A 175 23.68 3.21 4.49
CA SER A 175 22.80 3.20 5.68
C SER A 175 23.42 2.48 6.87
N ARG A 176 24.11 1.35 6.64
CA ARG A 176 24.76 0.59 7.71
C ARG A 176 25.85 1.42 8.36
N THR A 177 26.77 1.93 7.55
CA THR A 177 27.89 2.74 8.05
C THR A 177 27.44 4.01 8.77
N MET A 178 26.28 4.57 8.38
CA MET A 178 25.65 5.71 9.05
C MET A 178 25.15 5.35 10.46
N LEU A 179 24.69 4.12 10.67
CA LEU A 179 24.13 3.63 11.93
C LEU A 179 25.14 2.96 12.85
N LEU A 180 26.34 2.61 12.36
CA LEU A 180 27.39 1.97 13.17
C LEU A 180 27.76 2.76 14.43
N PRO A 181 27.88 4.10 14.43
CA PRO A 181 28.16 4.85 15.66
C PRO A 181 27.08 4.63 16.73
N LEU A 182 25.81 4.66 16.34
CA LEU A 182 24.67 4.44 17.22
C LEU A 182 24.70 3.02 17.81
N LEU A 183 24.95 2.02 16.97
CA LEU A 183 25.02 0.62 17.38
C LEU A 183 26.19 0.34 18.33
N ARG A 184 27.35 0.97 18.10
CA ARG A 184 28.54 0.84 18.97
C ARG A 184 28.36 1.51 20.31
N ARG A 185 27.69 2.67 20.33
CA ARG A 185 27.50 3.47 21.54
C ARG A 185 26.37 2.93 22.42
N PHE A 186 25.36 2.30 21.82
CA PHE A 186 24.18 1.80 22.53
C PHE A 186 23.83 0.35 22.16
N PRO A 187 24.76 -0.60 22.32
CA PRO A 187 24.60 -1.98 21.81
C PRO A 187 23.44 -2.75 22.44
N GLU A 188 23.03 -2.39 23.67
CA GLU A 188 21.89 -3.02 24.33
C GLU A 188 20.54 -2.39 23.96
N GLN A 189 20.54 -1.12 23.54
CA GLN A 189 19.33 -0.36 23.24
C GLN A 189 19.00 -0.35 21.75
N VAL A 190 19.98 -0.50 20.87
CA VAL A 190 19.85 -0.34 19.42
C VAL A 190 19.98 -1.68 18.73
N ARG A 191 18.97 -2.04 17.92
CA ARG A 191 18.98 -3.19 17.03
C ARG A 191 18.86 -2.70 15.59
N VAL A 192 19.73 -3.18 14.70
CA VAL A 192 19.65 -2.92 13.26
C VAL A 192 19.54 -4.23 12.49
N SER A 193 18.37 -4.47 11.90
CA SER A 193 18.06 -5.62 11.06
C SER A 193 18.13 -5.26 9.57
N LEU A 194 18.67 -6.16 8.76
CA LEU A 194 18.90 -6.00 7.33
C LEU A 194 18.26 -7.17 6.58
N PHE A 195 17.09 -6.93 6.00
CA PHE A 195 16.36 -7.91 5.22
C PHE A 195 17.12 -8.27 3.95
N HIS A 196 17.25 -9.56 3.65
CA HIS A 196 17.83 -10.02 2.41
C HIS A 196 16.84 -10.94 1.71
N THR A 197 16.51 -10.63 0.46
CA THR A 197 15.59 -11.45 -0.33
C THR A 197 16.05 -12.91 -0.43
N PRO A 198 15.13 -13.89 -0.27
CA PRO A 198 15.46 -15.30 -0.41
C PRO A 198 15.76 -15.74 -1.84
N HIS A 199 15.56 -14.87 -2.83
CA HIS A 199 15.79 -15.19 -4.23
C HIS A 199 17.22 -14.90 -4.70
N LEU A 200 17.98 -14.07 -3.98
CA LEU A 200 19.37 -13.73 -4.31
C LEU A 200 20.34 -14.69 -3.57
N ARG A 201 20.57 -15.87 -4.12
CA ARG A 201 21.40 -16.94 -3.49
C ARG A 201 22.50 -17.45 -4.43
N GLY A 202 23.50 -18.15 -3.87
CA GLY A 202 24.50 -18.90 -4.63
C GLY A 202 25.25 -18.07 -5.69
N LEU A 203 25.45 -18.65 -6.88
CA LEU A 203 26.12 -17.97 -8.00
C LEU A 203 25.40 -16.70 -8.46
N LEU A 204 24.06 -16.62 -8.36
CA LEU A 204 23.33 -15.40 -8.72
C LEU A 204 23.79 -14.22 -7.86
N ARG A 205 24.03 -14.43 -6.56
CA ARG A 205 24.57 -13.40 -5.67
C ARG A 205 26.01 -12.99 -6.02
N LEU A 206 26.81 -13.91 -6.57
CA LEU A 206 28.20 -13.64 -6.96
C LEU A 206 28.31 -12.98 -8.35
N LEU A 207 27.38 -13.28 -9.25
CA LEU A 207 27.44 -12.87 -10.65
C LEU A 207 26.55 -11.67 -10.99
N ILE A 208 25.46 -11.43 -10.25
CA ILE A 208 24.59 -10.27 -10.49
C ILE A 208 25.33 -9.01 -10.02
N PRO A 209 25.58 -8.04 -10.91
CA PRO A 209 26.13 -6.74 -10.52
C PRO A 209 25.25 -6.07 -9.47
N GLU A 210 25.86 -5.39 -8.49
CA GLU A 210 25.12 -4.73 -7.39
C GLU A 210 23.92 -3.89 -7.85
N ARG A 211 24.06 -3.21 -8.99
CA ARG A 211 23.00 -2.39 -9.60
C ARG A 211 21.70 -3.15 -9.94
N PHE A 212 21.75 -4.47 -10.07
CA PHE A 212 20.62 -5.33 -10.43
C PHE A 212 20.12 -6.20 -9.28
N ASN A 213 20.84 -6.26 -8.15
CA ASN A 213 20.40 -7.03 -6.97
C ASN A 213 18.98 -6.64 -6.52
N GLU A 214 18.63 -5.37 -6.69
CA GLU A 214 17.34 -4.79 -6.34
C GLU A 214 16.17 -5.27 -7.19
N THR A 215 16.42 -5.75 -8.40
CA THR A 215 15.34 -6.23 -9.28
C THR A 215 14.79 -7.58 -8.83
N ILE A 216 15.50 -8.26 -7.92
CA ILE A 216 15.14 -9.60 -7.45
C ILE A 216 14.00 -9.55 -6.43
N GLY A 217 14.04 -8.58 -5.50
CA GLY A 217 13.02 -8.32 -4.48
C GLY A 217 13.63 -7.61 -3.26
N LEU A 218 12.86 -6.74 -2.62
CA LEU A 218 13.33 -5.81 -1.57
C LEU A 218 12.37 -5.73 -0.38
N GLN A 219 12.87 -5.30 0.78
CA GLN A 219 12.04 -4.85 1.90
C GLN A 219 11.56 -3.41 1.67
N HIS A 220 10.25 -3.22 1.52
CA HIS A 220 9.64 -1.93 1.26
C HIS A 220 8.70 -1.41 2.37
N ILE A 221 8.55 -2.10 3.49
CA ILE A 221 7.81 -1.56 4.65
C ILE A 221 8.40 -0.21 5.08
N LYS A 222 7.51 0.77 5.29
CA LYS A 222 7.85 2.15 5.70
C LYS A 222 6.93 2.56 6.84
N VAL A 223 7.42 2.28 8.04
CA VAL A 223 6.69 2.47 9.30
C VAL A 223 7.64 3.12 10.26
N TYR A 224 7.24 4.25 10.84
CA TYR A 224 8.07 5.02 11.77
C TYR A 224 7.28 5.26 13.05
N LEU A 225 7.66 4.61 14.13
CA LEU A 225 6.89 4.51 15.35
C LEU A 225 7.68 5.06 16.53
N PHE A 226 6.96 5.76 17.41
CA PHE A 226 7.48 6.42 18.60
C PHE A 226 6.49 6.15 19.74
N ASP A 227 6.86 5.25 20.65
CA ASP A 227 5.98 4.72 21.69
C ASP A 227 4.64 4.19 21.16
N ASN A 228 3.57 4.98 21.27
CA ASN A 228 2.21 4.61 20.85
C ASN A 228 1.78 5.32 19.56
N SER A 229 2.64 6.13 18.97
CA SER A 229 2.35 6.91 17.77
C SER A 229 3.09 6.33 16.56
N VAL A 230 2.44 6.29 15.40
CA VAL A 230 2.95 5.65 14.18
C VAL A 230 2.76 6.57 12.98
N ILE A 231 3.81 6.77 12.19
CA ILE A 231 3.74 7.39 10.87
C ILE A 231 3.80 6.28 9.81
N LEU A 232 2.77 6.19 8.98
CA LEU A 232 2.72 5.34 7.80
C LEU A 232 2.90 6.19 6.56
N SER A 233 3.78 5.75 5.66
CA SER A 233 4.07 6.49 4.44
C SER A 233 4.58 5.58 3.33
N GLY A 234 4.58 6.10 2.12
CA GLY A 234 5.33 5.54 1.01
C GLY A 234 6.78 6.03 0.88
N ALA A 235 7.20 6.95 1.76
CA ALA A 235 8.50 7.63 1.75
C ALA A 235 9.62 6.84 2.45
N ASN A 236 10.84 6.95 1.92
CA ASN A 236 12.06 6.44 2.58
C ASN A 236 12.72 7.52 3.44
N LEU A 237 13.77 7.16 4.18
CA LEU A 237 14.55 8.09 4.98
C LEU A 237 15.69 8.68 4.17
N SER A 238 15.41 9.65 3.29
CA SER A 238 16.46 10.38 2.59
C SER A 238 16.10 11.81 2.26
N ASP A 239 17.11 12.64 1.99
CA ASP A 239 17.00 14.08 1.71
C ASP A 239 15.81 14.44 0.79
N SER A 240 15.68 13.77 -0.36
CA SER A 240 14.56 14.02 -1.27
C SER A 240 13.18 13.81 -0.61
N TYR A 241 13.03 12.77 0.21
CA TYR A 241 11.78 12.47 0.94
C TYR A 241 11.56 13.38 2.15
N PHE A 242 12.54 14.21 2.51
CA PHE A 242 12.41 15.26 3.51
C PHE A 242 12.21 16.65 2.90
N THR A 243 12.42 16.79 1.58
CA THR A 243 12.41 18.10 0.91
C THR A 243 11.42 18.18 -0.26
N ASN A 244 11.68 17.47 -1.37
CA ASN A 244 11.02 17.72 -2.66
C ASN A 244 10.52 16.47 -3.40
N ARG A 245 10.40 15.33 -2.71
CA ARG A 245 9.77 14.12 -3.24
C ARG A 245 8.40 13.95 -2.62
N GLN A 246 7.37 14.25 -3.40
CA GLN A 246 5.99 14.13 -2.95
C GLN A 246 5.63 12.66 -2.75
N ASP A 247 5.23 12.31 -1.53
CA ASP A 247 4.63 11.04 -1.16
C ASP A 247 3.39 11.30 -0.29
N ARG A 248 2.81 10.24 0.28
CA ARG A 248 1.67 10.33 1.20
C ARG A 248 2.10 9.95 2.61
N TYR A 249 1.46 10.54 3.62
CA TYR A 249 1.80 10.35 5.01
C TYR A 249 0.56 10.41 5.90
N VAL A 250 0.39 9.42 6.76
CA VAL A 250 -0.62 9.45 7.84
C VAL A 250 0.08 9.25 9.16
N PHE A 251 -0.24 10.12 10.11
CA PHE A 251 0.17 10.03 11.50
C PHE A 251 -1.00 9.52 12.35
N LEU A 252 -0.76 8.41 13.02
CA LEU A 252 -1.66 7.78 14.00
C LEU A 252 -1.11 8.08 15.39
N GLN A 253 -1.73 9.02 16.09
CA GLN A 253 -1.26 9.52 17.37
C GLN A 253 -1.85 8.71 18.53
N ASP A 254 -1.02 8.22 19.44
CA ASP A 254 -1.47 7.51 20.65
C ASP A 254 -2.34 6.27 20.37
N CYS A 255 -2.17 5.63 19.22
CA CYS A 255 -2.82 4.38 18.83
C CYS A 255 -2.02 3.16 19.30
N ALA A 256 -2.01 2.88 20.60
CA ALA A 256 -1.17 1.86 21.23
C ALA A 256 -1.26 0.47 20.57
N GLU A 257 -2.46 -0.02 20.27
CA GLU A 257 -2.66 -1.36 19.69
C GLU A 257 -2.11 -1.48 18.27
N ILE A 258 -2.24 -0.41 17.47
CA ILE A 258 -1.68 -0.34 16.13
C ILE A 258 -0.15 -0.26 16.21
N ALA A 259 0.37 0.53 17.15
CA ALA A 259 1.80 0.63 17.42
C ALA A 259 2.40 -0.72 17.85
N ASP A 260 1.70 -1.46 18.72
CA ASP A 260 2.12 -2.81 19.13
C ASP A 260 2.14 -3.77 17.94
N PHE A 261 1.09 -3.79 17.12
CA PHE A 261 1.05 -4.62 15.91
C PHE A 261 2.22 -4.34 14.97
N PHE A 262 2.51 -3.07 14.68
CA PHE A 262 3.60 -2.73 13.78
C PHE A 262 4.98 -2.97 14.41
N THR A 263 5.13 -2.82 15.73
CA THR A 263 6.35 -3.23 16.44
C THR A 263 6.58 -4.73 16.27
N GLU A 264 5.56 -5.55 16.58
CA GLU A 264 5.63 -7.00 16.45
C GLU A 264 5.89 -7.43 15.00
N LEU A 265 5.29 -6.76 14.00
CA LEU A 265 5.52 -7.03 12.58
C LEU A 265 6.95 -6.71 12.16
N VAL A 266 7.47 -5.54 12.54
CA VAL A 266 8.84 -5.13 12.20
C VAL A 266 9.85 -6.05 12.89
N ASP A 267 9.61 -6.43 14.15
CA ASP A 267 10.44 -7.40 14.86
C ASP A 267 10.36 -8.79 14.22
N ALA A 268 9.17 -9.25 13.80
CA ALA A 268 9.01 -10.51 13.09
C ALA A 268 9.83 -10.58 11.80
N VAL A 269 9.82 -9.53 10.99
CA VAL A 269 10.67 -9.45 9.79
C VAL A 269 12.15 -9.29 10.18
N GLY A 270 12.44 -8.53 11.24
CA GLY A 270 13.77 -8.34 11.79
C GLY A 270 14.41 -9.64 12.26
N ASP A 271 13.65 -10.53 12.92
CA ASP A 271 14.12 -11.81 13.45
C ASP A 271 14.60 -12.74 12.32
N VAL A 272 13.90 -12.74 11.18
CA VAL A 272 14.30 -13.50 9.98
C VAL A 272 15.25 -12.74 9.06
N SER A 273 15.78 -11.61 9.52
CA SER A 273 16.74 -10.76 8.80
C SER A 273 18.13 -10.85 9.42
N LEU A 274 19.13 -10.36 8.69
CA LEU A 274 20.49 -10.30 9.16
C LEU A 274 20.65 -9.18 10.20
N GLN A 275 21.32 -9.44 11.31
CA GLN A 275 21.60 -8.46 12.35
C GLN A 275 22.96 -7.81 12.09
N LEU A 276 22.96 -6.50 11.89
CA LEU A 276 24.19 -5.70 11.78
C LEU A 276 24.89 -5.68 13.14
N GLN A 277 26.20 -5.91 13.13
CA GLN A 277 27.06 -5.90 14.31
C GLN A 277 27.91 -4.61 14.35
N GLY A 278 28.46 -4.30 15.53
CA GLY A 278 29.27 -3.09 15.74
C GLY A 278 30.54 -3.04 14.88
N ASP A 279 31.04 -4.17 14.41
CA ASP A 279 32.20 -4.30 13.52
C ASP A 279 31.83 -4.27 12.03
N ASP A 280 30.58 -3.92 11.68
CA ASP A 280 30.02 -3.96 10.32
C ASP A 280 29.92 -5.37 9.71
N THR A 281 30.03 -6.42 10.53
CA THR A 281 29.63 -7.77 10.11
C THR A 281 28.14 -7.97 10.26
N VAL A 282 27.63 -9.08 9.71
CA VAL A 282 26.22 -9.45 9.81
C VAL A 282 26.06 -10.89 10.26
N GLN A 283 25.10 -11.14 11.14
CA GLN A 283 24.80 -12.45 11.69
C GLN A 283 23.31 -12.77 11.58
N VAL A 284 22.92 -14.02 11.73
CA VAL A 284 21.50 -14.42 11.84
C VAL A 284 21.19 -14.57 13.32
N VAL A 285 19.96 -14.26 13.74
CA VAL A 285 19.51 -14.50 15.11
C VAL A 285 19.60 -16.01 15.42
N ASP A 286 20.05 -16.38 16.62
CA ASP A 286 20.16 -17.77 17.03
C ASP A 286 18.85 -18.54 16.81
N GLY A 287 18.95 -19.72 16.18
CA GLY A 287 17.80 -20.55 15.84
C GLY A 287 17.02 -20.13 14.59
N MET A 288 17.35 -18.99 13.96
CA MET A 288 16.71 -18.57 12.70
C MET A 288 17.43 -19.12 11.48
N VAL A 289 16.66 -19.38 10.43
CA VAL A 289 17.17 -19.91 9.15
C VAL A 289 17.82 -18.78 8.35
N HIS A 290 18.96 -19.06 7.73
CA HIS A 290 19.69 -18.04 7.00
C HIS A 290 18.94 -17.64 5.70
N PRO A 291 18.76 -16.32 5.40
CA PRO A 291 17.98 -15.87 4.24
C PRO A 291 18.54 -16.27 2.87
N TYR A 292 19.84 -16.56 2.76
CA TYR A 292 20.48 -16.87 1.47
C TYR A 292 21.49 -18.04 1.50
N LYS A 293 21.80 -18.61 2.68
CA LYS A 293 22.60 -19.84 2.82
C LYS A 293 21.67 -20.98 3.27
N GLY A 294 21.93 -22.21 2.86
CA GLY A 294 21.08 -23.37 3.21
C GLY A 294 19.83 -23.50 2.34
N ASP A 295 18.73 -23.98 2.94
CA ASP A 295 17.45 -24.20 2.26
C ASP A 295 16.63 -22.91 2.13
N ARG A 296 16.03 -22.67 0.96
CA ARG A 296 15.18 -21.50 0.69
C ARG A 296 13.75 -21.71 1.17
N ALA A 297 13.18 -22.88 0.93
CA ALA A 297 11.82 -23.20 1.32
C ALA A 297 11.69 -23.22 2.84
N GLU A 298 12.70 -23.72 3.56
CA GLU A 298 12.75 -23.68 5.02
C GLU A 298 12.74 -22.25 5.55
N TYR A 299 13.56 -21.36 4.98
CA TYR A 299 13.56 -19.93 5.33
C TYR A 299 12.21 -19.27 5.08
N CYS A 300 11.64 -19.44 3.87
CA CYS A 300 10.36 -18.86 3.51
C CYS A 300 9.23 -19.36 4.44
N LYS A 301 9.24 -20.65 4.82
CA LYS A 301 8.27 -21.23 5.75
C LYS A 301 8.44 -20.65 7.16
N ALA A 302 9.66 -20.51 7.65
CA ALA A 302 9.95 -19.90 8.95
C ALA A 302 9.49 -18.43 8.99
N ALA A 303 9.79 -17.66 7.94
CA ALA A 303 9.35 -16.27 7.80
C ALA A 303 7.83 -16.12 7.69
N ASN A 304 7.17 -16.95 6.87
CA ASN A 304 5.71 -17.02 6.81
C ASN A 304 5.12 -17.24 8.20
N LYS A 305 5.60 -18.27 8.91
CA LYS A 305 5.12 -18.59 10.25
C LYS A 305 5.28 -17.40 11.18
N ARG A 306 6.48 -16.79 11.24
CA ARG A 306 6.75 -15.68 12.16
C ARG A 306 5.84 -14.48 11.92
N VAL A 307 5.60 -14.11 10.67
CA VAL A 307 4.73 -12.96 10.30
C VAL A 307 3.25 -13.30 10.50
N MET A 308 2.81 -14.49 10.07
CA MET A 308 1.41 -14.90 10.22
C MET A 308 1.02 -15.11 11.69
N ASP A 309 1.95 -15.52 12.55
CA ASP A 309 1.72 -15.59 14.00
C ASP A 309 1.39 -14.21 14.57
N VAL A 310 2.07 -13.14 14.14
CA VAL A 310 1.76 -11.75 14.54
C VAL A 310 0.36 -11.35 14.07
N ILE A 311 0.07 -11.55 12.78
CA ILE A 311 -1.23 -11.19 12.18
C ILE A 311 -2.38 -11.93 12.89
N ASN A 312 -2.25 -13.24 13.09
CA ASN A 312 -3.28 -14.06 13.73
C ASN A 312 -3.43 -13.73 15.22
N SER A 313 -2.34 -13.48 15.93
CA SER A 313 -2.38 -13.10 17.36
C SER A 313 -3.07 -11.77 17.54
N ALA A 314 -2.73 -10.76 16.73
CA ALA A 314 -3.38 -9.46 16.75
C ALA A 314 -4.87 -9.56 16.37
N ARG A 315 -5.21 -10.35 15.34
CA ARG A 315 -6.61 -10.59 14.95
C ARG A 315 -7.41 -11.23 16.09
N THR A 316 -6.83 -12.21 16.78
CA THR A 316 -7.47 -12.87 17.93
C THR A 316 -7.68 -11.89 19.08
N ARG A 317 -6.68 -11.05 19.41
CA ARG A 317 -6.81 -10.00 20.43
C ARG A 317 -7.93 -9.02 20.09
N GLN A 318 -8.00 -8.55 18.85
CA GLN A 318 -9.07 -7.65 18.42
C GLN A 318 -10.43 -8.35 18.49
N GLN A 319 -10.59 -9.57 17.96
CA GLN A 319 -11.86 -10.30 18.06
C GLN A 319 -12.37 -10.45 19.49
N MET A 320 -11.48 -10.68 20.47
CA MET A 320 -11.84 -10.72 21.89
C MET A 320 -12.31 -9.36 22.41
N LEU A 321 -11.63 -8.27 22.06
CA LEU A 321 -12.02 -6.91 22.44
C LEU A 321 -13.39 -6.53 21.86
N HIS A 322 -13.60 -6.80 20.57
CA HIS A 322 -14.88 -6.56 19.91
C HIS A 322 -16.04 -7.34 20.58
N ALA A 323 -15.80 -8.60 20.95
CA ALA A 323 -16.79 -9.41 21.66
C ALA A 323 -17.10 -8.86 23.07
N GLN A 324 -16.08 -8.35 23.78
CA GLN A 324 -16.25 -7.73 25.09
C GLN A 324 -17.06 -6.43 25.00
N THR A 325 -16.73 -5.54 24.06
CA THR A 325 -17.46 -4.29 23.86
C THR A 325 -18.92 -4.54 23.48
N PHE A 326 -19.21 -5.55 22.65
CA PHE A 326 -20.58 -5.92 22.31
C PHE A 326 -21.39 -6.40 23.53
N HIS A 327 -20.79 -7.23 24.41
CA HIS A 327 -21.45 -7.68 25.63
C HIS A 327 -21.62 -6.55 26.66
N SER A 328 -20.63 -5.66 26.79
CA SER A 328 -20.71 -4.49 27.67
C SER A 328 -21.81 -3.51 27.24
N ASN A 329 -21.90 -3.19 25.94
CA ASN A 329 -22.95 -2.30 25.42
C ASN A 329 -24.36 -2.91 25.51
N SER A 330 -24.48 -4.25 25.56
CA SER A 330 -25.77 -4.91 25.79
C SER A 330 -26.22 -4.89 27.26
N LEU A 331 -25.32 -4.63 28.21
CA LEU A 331 -25.58 -4.72 29.66
C LEU A 331 -25.53 -3.36 30.37
N LEU A 332 -24.83 -2.37 29.83
CA LEU A 332 -24.63 -1.06 30.44
C LEU A 332 -25.38 0.02 29.66
N THR A 333 -26.14 0.86 30.37
CA THR A 333 -26.64 2.10 29.78
C THR A 333 -25.45 3.05 29.55
N GLN A 334 -25.60 4.03 28.65
CA GLN A 334 -24.56 5.02 28.36
C GLN A 334 -24.12 5.79 29.64
N GLU A 335 -24.98 5.86 30.65
CA GLU A 335 -24.70 6.41 31.98
C GLU A 335 -23.78 5.50 32.82
N ASP A 336 -23.96 4.18 32.77
CA ASP A 336 -23.13 3.22 33.49
C ASP A 336 -21.71 3.10 32.91
N ALA A 337 -21.58 3.20 31.58
CA ALA A 337 -20.27 3.22 30.91
C ALA A 337 -19.47 4.49 31.28
N ALA A 338 -20.16 5.63 31.42
CA ALA A 338 -19.55 6.88 31.90
C ALA A 338 -19.13 6.79 33.38
N ALA A 339 -19.91 6.09 34.22
CA ALA A 339 -19.60 5.81 35.62
C ALA A 339 -18.40 4.84 35.79
N ALA A 340 -18.23 3.88 34.87
CA ALA A 340 -17.11 2.94 34.85
C ALA A 340 -15.76 3.55 34.40
N GLY A 341 -15.74 4.84 34.02
CA GLY A 341 -14.51 5.57 33.74
C GLY A 341 -13.90 5.33 32.34
N ASP A 342 -14.53 4.53 31.47
CA ASP A 342 -14.09 4.40 30.08
C ASP A 342 -14.63 5.57 29.25
N ARG A 343 -14.00 6.74 29.42
CA ARG A 343 -14.34 7.98 28.68
C ARG A 343 -13.81 7.98 27.24
N ARG A 344 -13.39 6.83 26.69
CA ARG A 344 -12.93 6.77 25.31
C ARG A 344 -14.13 6.90 24.38
N PRO A 345 -14.16 7.91 23.49
CA PRO A 345 -15.22 8.02 22.51
C PRO A 345 -15.30 6.74 21.68
N ALA A 346 -16.51 6.34 21.30
CA ALA A 346 -16.70 5.21 20.39
C ALA A 346 -15.87 5.41 19.11
N PRO A 347 -15.26 4.34 18.57
CA PRO A 347 -14.46 4.45 17.36
C PRO A 347 -15.35 4.88 16.18
N ASP A 348 -14.88 5.87 15.42
CA ASP A 348 -15.51 6.37 14.18
C ASP A 348 -14.63 6.11 12.94
N THR A 349 -13.47 5.49 13.16
CA THR A 349 -12.45 5.17 12.18
C THR A 349 -11.89 3.77 12.45
N TRP A 350 -11.82 2.93 11.41
CA TRP A 350 -11.29 1.57 11.47
C TRP A 350 -10.06 1.44 10.59
N ILE A 351 -9.01 0.85 11.16
CA ILE A 351 -7.71 0.67 10.51
C ILE A 351 -7.40 -0.81 10.36
N TYR A 352 -7.07 -1.21 9.14
CA TYR A 352 -6.71 -2.58 8.79
C TYR A 352 -5.28 -2.61 8.22
N PRO A 353 -4.30 -3.23 8.89
CA PRO A 353 -2.98 -3.43 8.31
C PRO A 353 -3.02 -4.53 7.25
N LEU A 354 -2.66 -4.17 6.02
CA LEU A 354 -2.63 -5.05 4.86
C LEU A 354 -1.18 -5.37 4.51
N ILE A 355 -0.84 -6.66 4.53
CA ILE A 355 0.53 -7.14 4.35
C ILE A 355 0.65 -7.91 3.03
N GLN A 356 1.63 -7.54 2.21
CA GLN A 356 2.03 -8.27 1.01
C GLN A 356 3.46 -8.77 1.17
N MET A 357 3.64 -10.09 1.20
CA MET A 357 4.95 -10.73 1.23
C MET A 357 4.88 -12.01 0.42
N LYS A 358 4.73 -11.90 -0.90
CA LYS A 358 4.57 -13.05 -1.80
C LYS A 358 5.72 -14.07 -1.71
N PRO A 359 7.00 -13.69 -1.49
CA PRO A 359 8.07 -14.67 -1.22
C PRO A 359 7.84 -15.55 0.02
N PHE A 360 6.97 -15.10 0.93
CA PHE A 360 6.52 -15.82 2.12
C PHE A 360 5.08 -16.29 1.99
N GLU A 361 4.49 -16.30 0.79
CA GLU A 361 3.10 -16.73 0.55
C GLU A 361 2.03 -15.91 1.32
N ILE A 362 2.34 -14.66 1.67
CA ILE A 362 1.37 -13.73 2.29
C ILE A 362 0.87 -12.77 1.22
N GLN A 363 -0.43 -12.78 0.95
CA GLN A 363 -1.06 -12.05 -0.17
C GLN A 363 -2.29 -11.23 0.25
N ILE A 364 -2.29 -10.75 1.50
CA ILE A 364 -3.49 -10.18 2.09
C ILE A 364 -3.84 -8.85 1.41
N ASP A 365 -2.83 -8.02 1.16
CA ASP A 365 -2.98 -6.75 0.45
C ASP A 365 -3.57 -6.93 -0.96
N GLU A 366 -3.05 -7.91 -1.71
CA GLU A 366 -3.53 -8.27 -3.05
C GLU A 366 -5.03 -8.64 -3.01
N ILE A 367 -5.42 -9.57 -2.11
CA ILE A 367 -6.81 -10.00 -1.97
C ILE A 367 -7.73 -8.81 -1.63
N VAL A 368 -7.33 -7.96 -0.69
CA VAL A 368 -8.15 -6.82 -0.26
C VAL A 368 -8.25 -5.78 -1.37
N THR A 369 -7.14 -5.45 -2.03
CA THR A 369 -7.11 -4.49 -3.14
C THR A 369 -7.98 -4.96 -4.30
N GLU A 370 -7.86 -6.21 -4.73
CA GLU A 370 -8.70 -6.77 -5.80
C GLU A 370 -10.19 -6.73 -5.45
N THR A 371 -10.53 -7.05 -4.20
CA THR A 371 -11.92 -7.02 -3.73
C THR A 371 -12.46 -5.59 -3.71
N LEU A 372 -11.69 -4.62 -3.22
CA LEU A 372 -12.08 -3.19 -3.23
C LEU A 372 -12.30 -2.67 -4.66
N LEU A 373 -11.43 -3.05 -5.61
CA LEU A 373 -11.58 -2.66 -7.01
C LEU A 373 -12.79 -3.36 -7.67
N THR A 374 -13.09 -4.59 -7.28
CA THR A 374 -14.22 -5.39 -7.81
C THR A 374 -15.57 -4.91 -7.31
N GLU A 375 -15.69 -4.64 -6.01
CA GLU A 375 -16.94 -4.26 -5.34
C GLU A 375 -17.26 -2.76 -5.48
N ALA A 376 -16.37 -1.98 -6.11
CA ALA A 376 -16.63 -0.59 -6.44
C ALA A 376 -17.82 -0.50 -7.41
N GLU A 377 -18.97 -0.10 -6.87
CA GLU A 377 -20.25 -0.06 -7.57
C GLU A 377 -20.32 1.02 -8.65
N ARG A 378 -21.35 0.95 -9.50
CA ARG A 378 -21.59 2.00 -10.50
C ARG A 378 -21.86 3.33 -9.78
N GLY A 379 -21.12 4.37 -10.18
CA GLY A 379 -21.22 5.70 -9.58
C GLY A 379 -20.29 5.92 -8.40
N ALA A 380 -19.61 4.88 -7.88
CA ALA A 380 -18.47 5.07 -7.00
C ALA A 380 -17.28 5.66 -7.78
N LYS A 381 -16.42 6.42 -7.09
CA LYS A 381 -15.19 6.99 -7.67
C LYS A 381 -13.99 6.45 -6.91
N VAL A 382 -13.00 5.98 -7.66
CA VAL A 382 -11.71 5.52 -7.13
C VAL A 382 -10.62 6.40 -7.70
N TYR A 383 -9.99 7.17 -6.82
CA TYR A 383 -8.77 7.91 -7.14
C TYR A 383 -7.61 6.98 -6.80
N LEU A 384 -6.82 6.57 -7.78
CA LEU A 384 -5.64 5.72 -7.61
C LEU A 384 -4.40 6.55 -7.93
N THR A 385 -3.37 6.46 -7.11
CA THR A 385 -2.09 7.12 -7.37
C THR A 385 -0.95 6.11 -7.35
N THR A 386 0.03 6.28 -8.23
CA THR A 386 1.25 5.48 -8.25
C THR A 386 2.43 6.25 -8.83
N GLY A 387 3.59 6.19 -8.17
CA GLY A 387 4.82 6.83 -8.65
C GLY A 387 5.40 6.16 -9.90
N TYR A 388 5.05 4.90 -10.15
CA TYR A 388 5.56 4.07 -11.23
C TYR A 388 4.41 3.31 -11.87
N PHE A 389 3.82 3.86 -12.94
CA PHE A 389 2.68 3.23 -13.60
C PHE A 389 3.08 1.93 -14.30
N ASN A 390 2.90 0.82 -13.58
CA ASN A 390 3.15 -0.55 -14.05
C ASN A 390 2.19 -1.53 -13.35
N LEU A 391 0.90 -1.19 -13.34
CA LEU A 391 -0.15 -2.01 -12.73
C LEU A 391 -0.06 -3.46 -13.24
N THR A 392 -0.35 -4.43 -12.36
CA THR A 392 -0.46 -5.83 -12.79
C THR A 392 -1.60 -5.98 -13.81
N GLN A 393 -1.53 -7.04 -14.64
CA GLN A 393 -2.62 -7.31 -15.58
C GLN A 393 -3.96 -7.50 -14.86
N ALA A 394 -3.95 -8.18 -13.71
CA ALA A 394 -5.13 -8.35 -12.87
C ALA A 394 -5.76 -7.01 -12.47
N TYR A 395 -4.95 -6.05 -12.00
CA TYR A 395 -5.46 -4.73 -11.64
C TYR A 395 -5.96 -3.92 -12.85
N MET A 396 -5.26 -3.98 -13.98
CA MET A 396 -5.73 -3.34 -15.21
C MET A 396 -7.07 -3.93 -15.68
N ASP A 397 -7.21 -5.26 -15.66
CA ASP A 397 -8.44 -5.96 -16.03
C ASP A 397 -9.60 -5.58 -15.10
N LEU A 398 -9.34 -5.44 -13.80
CA LEU A 398 -10.33 -4.96 -12.83
C LEU A 398 -10.76 -3.52 -13.14
N VAL A 399 -9.81 -2.58 -13.28
CA VAL A 399 -10.11 -1.18 -13.61
C VAL A 399 -10.92 -1.06 -14.91
N LEU A 400 -10.60 -1.85 -15.93
CA LEU A 400 -11.30 -1.84 -17.22
C LEU A 400 -12.64 -2.60 -17.21
N GLY A 401 -12.77 -3.61 -16.34
CA GLY A 401 -13.91 -4.53 -16.28
C GLY A 401 -15.00 -4.18 -15.27
N THR A 402 -14.73 -3.28 -14.31
CA THR A 402 -15.68 -2.86 -13.27
C THR A 402 -16.43 -1.58 -13.67
N ARG A 403 -17.30 -1.09 -12.78
CA ARG A 403 -18.29 -0.03 -13.09
C ARG A 403 -18.01 1.31 -12.43
N ALA A 404 -17.05 1.37 -11.51
CA ALA A 404 -16.64 2.61 -10.87
C ALA A 404 -15.91 3.54 -11.85
N GLU A 405 -15.96 4.83 -11.55
CA GLU A 405 -15.12 5.83 -12.19
C GLU A 405 -13.72 5.78 -11.59
N TYR A 406 -12.68 5.81 -12.42
CA TYR A 406 -11.29 5.77 -12.02
C TYR A 406 -10.58 7.04 -12.47
N GLN A 407 -9.91 7.68 -11.51
CA GLN A 407 -8.99 8.77 -11.74
C GLN A 407 -7.61 8.26 -11.34
N ILE A 408 -6.69 8.14 -12.29
CA ILE A 408 -5.37 7.53 -12.07
C ILE A 408 -4.30 8.60 -12.20
N LEU A 409 -3.66 8.93 -11.08
CA LEU A 409 -2.54 9.86 -11.03
C LEU A 409 -1.20 9.11 -11.10
N LEU A 410 -0.34 9.51 -12.02
CA LEU A 410 0.99 8.93 -12.22
C LEU A 410 2.06 10.02 -12.34
N ALA A 411 3.33 9.66 -12.12
CA ALA A 411 4.44 10.60 -12.32
C ALA A 411 4.61 10.94 -13.81
N SER A 412 4.64 12.23 -14.17
CA SER A 412 5.20 12.62 -15.47
C SER A 412 6.66 12.14 -15.61
N PRO A 413 7.16 11.92 -16.83
CA PRO A 413 8.54 11.48 -17.04
C PRO A 413 9.56 12.39 -16.35
N GLU A 414 9.32 13.70 -16.34
CA GLU A 414 10.21 14.72 -15.80
C GLU A 414 10.32 14.73 -14.26
N VAL A 415 9.32 14.18 -13.56
CA VAL A 415 9.30 14.09 -12.08
C VAL A 415 9.49 12.65 -11.59
N ASN A 416 9.74 11.72 -12.51
CA ASN A 416 10.09 10.35 -12.18
C ASN A 416 11.47 10.30 -11.50
N GLY A 417 11.62 9.49 -10.45
CA GLY A 417 12.89 9.37 -9.72
C GLY A 417 14.09 8.88 -10.55
N PHE A 418 13.86 8.31 -11.74
CA PHE A 418 14.90 7.88 -12.69
C PHE A 418 15.14 8.89 -13.82
N PHE A 419 14.47 10.04 -13.83
CA PHE A 419 14.65 11.06 -14.85
C PHE A 419 16.10 11.57 -14.86
N GLY A 420 16.72 11.58 -16.05
CA GLY A 420 18.12 11.99 -16.21
C GLY A 420 19.15 10.98 -15.66
N ALA A 421 18.74 9.80 -15.20
CA ALA A 421 19.67 8.77 -14.76
C ALA A 421 20.59 8.32 -15.91
N LYS A 422 21.84 7.98 -15.60
CA LYS A 422 22.83 7.56 -16.60
C LYS A 422 22.61 6.09 -17.01
N GLY A 423 22.97 5.77 -18.25
CA GLY A 423 22.90 4.41 -18.78
C GLY A 423 21.47 3.89 -18.92
N VAL A 424 21.28 2.58 -18.75
CA VAL A 424 19.98 1.90 -18.94
C VAL A 424 18.90 2.39 -17.99
N ALA A 425 19.26 2.87 -16.79
CA ALA A 425 18.31 3.41 -15.82
C ALA A 425 17.61 4.67 -16.35
N GLY A 426 18.27 5.46 -17.20
CA GLY A 426 17.67 6.63 -17.84
C GLY A 426 16.54 6.31 -18.82
N ALA A 427 16.40 5.04 -19.22
CA ALA A 427 15.29 4.61 -20.08
C ALA A 427 14.05 4.15 -19.29
N ILE A 428 14.14 4.03 -17.96
CA ILE A 428 13.03 3.59 -17.10
C ILE A 428 11.80 4.52 -17.24
N PRO A 429 11.93 5.86 -17.21
CA PRO A 429 10.77 6.74 -17.42
C PRO A 429 10.09 6.49 -18.78
N ALA A 430 10.87 6.29 -19.85
CA ALA A 430 10.33 5.97 -21.17
C ALA A 430 9.64 4.59 -21.23
N ALA A 431 10.08 3.63 -20.43
CA ALA A 431 9.41 2.34 -20.29
C ALA A 431 8.03 2.50 -19.64
N TYR A 432 7.90 3.35 -18.61
CA TYR A 432 6.60 3.67 -18.01
C TYR A 432 5.68 4.42 -18.96
N VAL A 433 6.18 5.39 -19.73
CA VAL A 433 5.40 6.04 -20.80
C VAL A 433 4.87 5.03 -21.81
N HIS A 434 5.65 3.99 -22.12
CA HIS A 434 5.19 2.94 -23.02
C HIS A 434 4.02 2.14 -22.44
N ILE A 435 4.12 1.73 -21.17
CA ILE A 435 3.06 0.99 -20.45
C ILE A 435 1.80 1.86 -20.33
N GLU A 436 1.96 3.12 -19.95
CA GLU A 436 0.90 4.12 -19.88
C GLU A 436 0.17 4.26 -21.22
N ARG A 437 0.92 4.41 -22.32
CA ARG A 437 0.34 4.50 -23.67
C ARG A 437 -0.43 3.26 -24.06
N GLN A 438 0.06 2.07 -23.70
CA GLN A 438 -0.64 0.81 -23.98
C GLN A 438 -1.97 0.76 -23.24
N PHE A 439 -1.96 1.06 -21.94
CA PHE A 439 -3.18 1.09 -21.12
C PHE A 439 -4.16 2.17 -21.61
N PHE A 440 -3.71 3.38 -21.89
CA PHE A 440 -4.55 4.45 -22.44
C PHE A 440 -5.18 4.05 -23.79
N SER A 441 -4.41 3.38 -24.65
CA SER A 441 -4.93 2.87 -25.93
C SER A 441 -6.01 1.81 -25.71
N GLU A 442 -5.85 0.97 -24.69
CA GLU A 442 -6.85 -0.03 -24.31
C GLU A 442 -8.13 0.62 -23.78
N VAL A 443 -8.01 1.58 -22.85
CA VAL A 443 -9.12 2.43 -22.37
C VAL A 443 -9.88 3.02 -23.56
N CYS A 444 -9.16 3.56 -24.54
CA CYS A 444 -9.74 4.16 -25.73
C CYS A 444 -10.46 3.14 -26.62
N SER A 445 -9.82 1.99 -26.87
CA SER A 445 -10.38 0.92 -27.70
C SER A 445 -11.68 0.35 -27.14
N LEU A 446 -11.82 0.37 -25.80
CA LEU A 446 -12.99 -0.10 -25.07
C LEU A 446 -14.07 0.99 -24.90
N GLY A 447 -13.82 2.24 -25.30
CA GLY A 447 -14.76 3.34 -25.12
C GLY A 447 -14.98 3.68 -23.64
N GLN A 448 -13.92 3.64 -22.83
CA GLN A 448 -13.95 3.82 -21.38
C GLN A 448 -13.38 5.17 -20.91
N GLN A 449 -13.05 6.09 -21.81
CA GLN A 449 -12.35 7.36 -21.51
C GLN A 449 -13.14 8.28 -20.56
N GLU A 450 -14.47 8.21 -20.60
CA GLU A 450 -15.32 8.98 -19.67
C GLU A 450 -15.24 8.44 -18.24
N ARG A 451 -14.97 7.14 -18.08
CA ARG A 451 -14.95 6.44 -16.79
C ARG A 451 -13.54 6.32 -16.23
N VAL A 452 -12.53 6.08 -17.07
CA VAL A 452 -11.14 5.86 -16.68
C VAL A 452 -10.29 6.98 -17.27
N GLN A 453 -9.83 7.87 -16.40
CA GLN A 453 -8.99 9.01 -16.76
C GLN A 453 -7.62 8.88 -16.14
N LEU A 454 -6.60 9.21 -16.92
CA LEU A 454 -5.21 9.25 -16.48
C LEU A 454 -4.77 10.71 -16.35
N GLN A 455 -3.93 11.00 -15.36
CA GLN A 455 -3.34 12.30 -15.13
C GLN A 455 -1.86 12.18 -14.77
N GLU A 456 -1.02 13.02 -15.36
CA GLU A 456 0.41 13.09 -15.07
C GLU A 456 0.68 14.20 -14.05
N TYR A 457 1.16 13.85 -12.86
CA TYR A 457 1.67 14.80 -11.87
C TYR A 457 2.91 15.50 -12.40
N TRP A 458 2.97 16.81 -12.24
CA TRP A 458 4.14 17.61 -12.57
C TRP A 458 4.30 18.78 -11.60
N ARG A 459 5.54 18.98 -11.12
CA ARG A 459 5.91 20.13 -10.31
C ARG A 459 7.40 20.42 -10.49
N ARG A 460 7.73 21.64 -10.93
CA ARG A 460 9.11 22.05 -11.18
C ARG A 460 9.99 21.86 -9.94
N GLY A 461 11.10 21.13 -10.09
CA GLY A 461 12.07 20.88 -9.01
C GLY A 461 11.66 19.80 -8.01
N TRP A 462 10.59 19.06 -8.29
CA TRP A 462 10.08 17.98 -7.43
C TRP A 462 10.12 16.64 -8.13
N THR A 463 10.12 15.57 -7.34
CA THR A 463 9.85 14.20 -7.81
C THR A 463 8.55 13.69 -7.20
N PHE A 464 7.93 12.69 -7.84
CA PHE A 464 6.65 12.12 -7.41
C PHE A 464 6.78 10.63 -7.08
N HIS A 465 6.19 10.21 -5.96
CA HIS A 465 6.24 8.82 -5.50
C HIS A 465 5.04 8.43 -4.61
N ALA A 466 3.99 9.25 -4.60
CA ALA A 466 2.74 8.94 -3.92
C ALA A 466 2.13 7.64 -4.47
N LYS A 467 1.48 6.89 -3.58
CA LYS A 467 0.85 5.61 -3.89
C LYS A 467 -0.37 5.37 -3.00
N GLY A 468 -1.27 4.52 -3.46
CA GLY A 468 -2.49 4.17 -2.74
C GLY A 468 -3.75 4.64 -3.48
N LEU A 469 -4.87 4.65 -2.77
CA LEU A 469 -6.15 5.04 -3.36
C LEU A 469 -7.08 5.75 -2.37
N TRP A 470 -8.09 6.44 -2.88
CA TRP A 470 -9.22 6.98 -2.15
C TRP A 470 -10.52 6.50 -2.82
N LEU A 471 -11.44 5.96 -2.03
CA LEU A 471 -12.70 5.41 -2.49
C LEU A 471 -13.87 6.27 -1.99
N TYR A 472 -14.64 6.76 -2.94
CA TYR A 472 -15.86 7.53 -2.75
C TYR A 472 -17.05 6.64 -3.10
N LEU A 473 -18.00 6.50 -2.17
CA LEU A 473 -19.24 5.78 -2.44
C LEU A 473 -20.10 6.54 -3.46
N ALA A 474 -21.00 5.83 -4.12
CA ALA A 474 -21.91 6.43 -5.08
C ALA A 474 -22.72 7.57 -4.44
N GLY A 475 -22.67 8.76 -5.06
CA GLY A 475 -23.33 9.97 -4.55
C GLY A 475 -22.60 10.69 -3.41
N SER A 476 -21.50 10.16 -2.90
CA SER A 476 -20.69 10.83 -1.87
C SER A 476 -19.75 11.87 -2.49
N SER A 477 -19.66 13.04 -1.88
CA SER A 477 -18.65 14.06 -2.21
C SER A 477 -17.31 13.83 -1.49
N LEU A 478 -17.28 12.99 -0.46
CA LEU A 478 -16.11 12.72 0.36
C LEU A 478 -15.71 11.23 0.33
N PRO A 479 -14.41 10.91 0.45
CA PRO A 479 -13.94 9.53 0.48
C PRO A 479 -14.23 8.88 1.83
N CYS A 480 -14.70 7.64 1.85
CA CYS A 480 -14.92 6.88 3.09
C CYS A 480 -13.81 5.87 3.38
N LEU A 481 -12.96 5.55 2.40
CA LEU A 481 -11.85 4.63 2.53
C LEU A 481 -10.62 5.16 1.81
N THR A 482 -9.43 4.97 2.40
CA THR A 482 -8.15 5.12 1.70
C THR A 482 -7.22 3.94 1.96
N LEU A 483 -6.41 3.58 0.96
CA LEU A 483 -5.24 2.73 1.14
C LEU A 483 -4.00 3.63 1.15
N ILE A 484 -3.13 3.49 2.16
CA ILE A 484 -1.87 4.23 2.26
C ILE A 484 -0.74 3.35 2.80
N GLY A 485 0.40 3.39 2.13
CA GLY A 485 1.59 2.64 2.56
C GLY A 485 2.61 2.50 1.43
N SER A 486 3.23 1.33 1.36
CA SER A 486 4.37 1.02 0.49
C SER A 486 4.08 0.39 -0.91
N PRO A 487 2.95 -0.31 -1.16
CA PRO A 487 2.63 -0.87 -2.48
C PRO A 487 2.43 0.17 -3.59
N ASN A 488 3.07 -0.03 -4.76
CA ASN A 488 2.83 0.77 -5.97
C ASN A 488 1.82 0.16 -6.94
N PHE A 489 1.14 -0.91 -6.51
CA PHE A 489 0.25 -1.75 -7.34
C PHE A 489 0.92 -2.41 -8.56
N GLY A 490 2.25 -2.37 -8.64
CA GLY A 490 3.02 -2.96 -9.74
C GLY A 490 3.46 -4.39 -9.47
N TYR A 491 3.99 -5.05 -10.50
CA TYR A 491 4.44 -6.44 -10.42
C TYR A 491 5.46 -6.68 -9.31
N ARG A 492 6.38 -5.73 -9.08
CA ARG A 492 7.38 -5.87 -8.01
C ARG A 492 6.75 -5.85 -6.62
N SER A 493 5.88 -4.87 -6.35
CA SER A 493 5.13 -4.77 -5.09
C SER A 493 4.26 -6.00 -4.83
N VAL A 494 3.57 -6.52 -5.86
CA VAL A 494 2.66 -7.67 -5.67
C VAL A 494 3.41 -8.99 -5.53
N HIS A 495 4.51 -9.20 -6.27
CA HIS A 495 5.09 -10.55 -6.40
C HIS A 495 6.47 -10.74 -5.78
N ARG A 496 7.21 -9.67 -5.45
CA ARG A 496 8.64 -9.78 -5.09
C ARG A 496 9.00 -9.09 -3.79
N ASP A 497 8.44 -7.92 -3.54
CA ASP A 497 8.80 -7.10 -2.41
C ASP A 497 8.02 -7.49 -1.14
N LEU A 498 8.54 -7.07 0.01
CA LEU A 498 7.78 -7.05 1.25
C LEU A 498 7.14 -5.67 1.40
N GLU A 499 5.83 -5.59 1.31
CA GLU A 499 5.07 -4.36 1.39
C GLU A 499 4.11 -4.41 2.58
N ALA A 500 3.86 -3.26 3.17
CA ALA A 500 2.79 -3.03 4.13
C ALA A 500 2.06 -1.73 3.81
N GLN A 501 0.74 -1.76 3.96
CA GLN A 501 -0.11 -0.58 3.94
C GLN A 501 -1.23 -0.70 4.96
N ILE A 502 -1.98 0.37 5.15
CA ILE A 502 -3.21 0.35 5.94
C ILE A 502 -4.39 0.74 5.07
N ALA A 503 -5.52 0.06 5.26
CA ALA A 503 -6.82 0.59 4.88
C ALA A 503 -7.37 1.41 6.05
N ILE A 504 -7.71 2.66 5.80
CA ILE A 504 -8.39 3.54 6.76
C ILE A 504 -9.81 3.69 6.27
N VAL A 505 -10.78 3.29 7.09
CA VAL A 505 -12.21 3.45 6.83
C VAL A 505 -12.74 4.42 7.87
N THR A 506 -13.43 5.48 7.46
CA THR A 506 -13.90 6.52 8.38
C THR A 506 -15.32 6.96 8.07
N GLU A 507 -16.12 7.08 9.12
CA GLU A 507 -17.43 7.75 9.09
C GLU A 507 -17.34 9.21 9.55
N ASN A 508 -16.20 9.62 10.10
CA ASN A 508 -15.98 10.98 10.56
C ASN A 508 -15.77 11.98 9.41
N GLN A 509 -16.64 12.98 9.31
CA GLN A 509 -16.59 13.98 8.24
C GLN A 509 -15.29 14.80 8.23
N ALA A 510 -14.69 15.12 9.38
CA ALA A 510 -13.46 15.92 9.41
C ALA A 510 -12.26 15.13 8.86
N LEU A 511 -12.15 13.84 9.18
CA LEU A 511 -11.11 12.99 8.59
C LEU A 511 -11.38 12.73 7.10
N GLN A 512 -12.64 12.52 6.70
CA GLN A 512 -13.01 12.42 5.29
C GLN A 512 -12.62 13.69 4.50
N GLN A 513 -12.79 14.88 5.08
CA GLN A 513 -12.34 16.14 4.50
C GLN A 513 -10.81 16.24 4.38
N GLN A 514 -10.05 15.80 5.39
CA GLN A 514 -8.59 15.74 5.31
C GLN A 514 -8.13 14.82 4.15
N LEU A 515 -8.75 13.65 4.02
CA LEU A 515 -8.46 12.70 2.93
C LEU A 515 -8.83 13.28 1.56
N HIS A 516 -9.96 13.98 1.46
CA HIS A 516 -10.37 14.68 0.24
C HIS A 516 -9.35 15.75 -0.14
N GLN A 517 -8.96 16.59 0.82
CA GLN A 517 -7.99 17.66 0.60
C GLN A 517 -6.63 17.11 0.17
N GLU A 518 -6.15 16.02 0.78
CA GLU A 518 -4.93 15.32 0.34
C GLU A 518 -5.01 14.93 -1.13
N GLN A 519 -6.09 14.26 -1.51
CA GLN A 519 -6.34 13.85 -2.88
C GLN A 519 -6.38 15.07 -3.82
N GLU A 520 -7.15 16.10 -3.51
CA GLU A 520 -7.25 17.31 -4.35
C GLU A 520 -5.88 17.99 -4.54
N GLN A 521 -5.10 18.18 -3.46
CA GLN A 521 -3.79 18.83 -3.55
C GLN A 521 -2.82 18.09 -4.48
N LEU A 522 -2.86 16.74 -4.49
CA LEU A 522 -2.04 15.94 -5.39
C LEU A 522 -2.50 16.08 -6.85
N TYR A 523 -3.81 16.04 -7.11
CA TYR A 523 -4.38 16.10 -8.46
C TYR A 523 -4.43 17.54 -9.04
N LEU A 524 -4.42 18.57 -8.22
CA LEU A 524 -4.30 19.96 -8.66
C LEU A 524 -2.95 20.27 -9.33
N ARG A 525 -1.96 19.38 -9.16
CA ARG A 525 -0.62 19.47 -9.77
C ARG A 525 -0.46 18.52 -10.96
N SER A 526 -1.56 18.07 -11.57
CA SER A 526 -1.50 17.19 -12.75
C SER A 526 -2.17 17.74 -13.99
N GLY A 527 -1.75 17.22 -15.14
CA GLY A 527 -2.40 17.42 -16.43
C GLY A 527 -3.10 16.14 -16.89
N VAL A 528 -4.29 16.27 -17.48
CA VAL A 528 -5.05 15.13 -18.04
C VAL A 528 -4.30 14.54 -19.24
N VAL A 529 -4.16 13.23 -19.26
CA VAL A 529 -3.54 12.50 -20.37
C VAL A 529 -4.52 12.38 -21.53
N SER A 530 -4.03 12.70 -22.73
CA SER A 530 -4.77 12.60 -23.98
C SER A 530 -3.88 11.99 -25.07
N SER A 531 -4.44 11.71 -26.25
CA SER A 531 -3.64 11.29 -27.40
C SER A 531 -2.50 12.26 -27.73
N ALA A 532 -2.75 13.57 -27.58
CA ALA A 532 -1.74 14.62 -27.82
C ALA A 532 -0.60 14.58 -26.79
N THR A 533 -0.83 14.09 -25.57
CA THR A 533 0.23 13.92 -24.55
C THR A 533 1.34 13.00 -25.07
N PHE A 534 0.98 11.92 -25.77
CA PHE A 534 1.94 10.96 -26.32
C PHE A 534 2.66 11.42 -27.59
N GLU A 535 2.28 12.57 -28.16
CA GLU A 535 2.93 13.18 -29.32
C GLU A 535 4.07 14.13 -28.90
N GLN A 536 4.09 14.54 -27.63
CA GLN A 536 5.11 15.43 -27.10
C GLN A 536 6.51 14.79 -27.14
N PRO A 537 7.58 15.57 -27.38
CA PRO A 537 8.94 15.04 -27.47
C PRO A 537 9.39 14.22 -26.25
N SER A 538 9.01 14.64 -25.03
CA SER A 538 9.38 13.92 -23.80
C SER A 538 8.61 12.61 -23.58
N ARG A 539 7.55 12.34 -24.37
CA ARG A 539 6.81 11.07 -24.39
C ARG A 539 7.21 10.17 -25.57
N GLN A 540 8.21 10.55 -26.37
CA GLN A 540 8.72 9.69 -27.44
C GLN A 540 9.54 8.53 -26.88
N VAL A 541 9.05 7.31 -27.09
CA VAL A 541 9.72 6.09 -26.65
C VAL A 541 10.49 5.45 -27.81
N LYS A 542 11.82 5.29 -27.63
CA LYS A 542 12.70 4.62 -28.59
C LYS A 542 12.27 3.16 -28.81
N LEU A 543 12.44 2.65 -30.04
CA LEU A 543 12.00 1.30 -30.40
C LEU A 543 12.59 0.20 -29.49
N TRP A 544 13.89 0.28 -29.19
CA TRP A 544 14.55 -0.70 -28.32
C TRP A 544 13.95 -0.73 -26.90
N VAL A 545 13.48 0.42 -26.37
CA VAL A 545 12.82 0.48 -25.06
C VAL A 545 11.50 -0.28 -25.13
N LYS A 546 10.69 -0.05 -26.17
CA LYS A 546 9.43 -0.78 -26.39
C LYS A 546 9.63 -2.29 -26.46
N MET A 547 10.72 -2.75 -27.09
CA MET A 547 11.03 -4.17 -27.19
C MET A 547 11.46 -4.79 -25.85
N VAL A 548 12.16 -4.03 -25.01
CA VAL A 548 12.67 -4.53 -23.73
C VAL A 548 11.62 -4.43 -22.62
N THR A 549 10.73 -3.43 -22.63
CA THR A 549 9.72 -3.20 -21.58
C THR A 549 8.93 -4.47 -21.21
N PRO A 550 8.36 -5.27 -22.15
CA PRO A 550 7.64 -6.50 -21.80
C PRO A 550 8.48 -7.54 -21.08
N LEU A 551 9.79 -7.58 -21.33
CA LEU A 551 10.74 -8.52 -20.71
C LEU A 551 11.09 -8.11 -19.28
N ILE A 552 11.09 -6.81 -19.01
CA ILE A 552 11.54 -6.27 -17.72
C ILE A 552 10.38 -5.83 -16.81
N LYS A 553 9.16 -5.65 -17.31
CA LYS A 553 8.02 -5.14 -16.52
C LYS A 553 7.75 -5.92 -15.23
N ASN A 554 8.06 -7.22 -15.19
CA ASN A 554 7.86 -8.06 -14.00
C ASN A 554 8.93 -7.82 -12.91
N PHE A 555 9.90 -6.94 -13.15
CA PHE A 555 11.01 -6.61 -12.27
C PHE A 555 10.96 -5.14 -11.80
N PHE A 556 9.97 -4.36 -12.24
CA PHE A 556 9.82 -2.94 -11.94
C PHE A 556 8.52 -2.62 -11.19
#